data_AF-A0A7C3CTZ7-F1
#
_entry.id   AF-A0A7C3CTZ7-F1
#
_cell.length_a   1.000
_cell.length_b   1.000
_cell.length_c   1.000
_cell.angle_alpha   90.00
_cell.angle_beta   90.00
_cell.angle_gamma   90.00
#
_symmetry.space_group_name_H-M   'P 1'
#
loop_
_entity.id
_entity.type
_entity.pdbx_description
1 polymer ?
#
loop_
_entity_poly.entity_id
_entity_poly.type
_entity_poly.pdbx_seq_one_letter_code
_entity_poly.pdbx_strand_id
1 'polypeptide(L)'
;MDGPRRDSRREPPADIEQEVKILYARGDINSNTYHRLMEMAANGQLDWEDLARVRGEGLAPLRPEPKSPPRARDAEIVSSLNRLYTHRTRLEQARAESEQVLQRLEGDIERLQAQADAAEEKAQLALPDEEKARAYLEVKQEAVERIQALEERVASLHQDLRRIDTLRDELATREAELKALESSQQLAELEASIRQELLEPA
;
A
#
# COMPACT_ATOMS: atom_id res chain seq x y z
N MET A 1 40.76 -19.53 41.07
CA MET A 1 40.13 -18.23 41.36
C MET A 1 39.19 -17.94 40.21
N ASP A 2 37.95 -18.38 40.36
CA ASP A 2 36.85 -18.13 39.43
C ASP A 2 36.33 -16.70 39.64
N GLY A 3 36.38 -15.88 38.59
CA GLY A 3 35.67 -14.60 38.52
C GLY A 3 34.35 -14.78 37.77
N PRO A 4 33.22 -14.23 38.26
CA PRO A 4 31.91 -14.55 37.73
C PRO A 4 31.70 -13.92 36.35
N ARG A 5 31.12 -14.73 35.47
CA ARG A 5 30.57 -14.38 34.17
C ARG A 5 29.52 -13.28 34.37
N ARG A 6 29.69 -12.13 33.72
CA ARG A 6 28.59 -11.17 33.53
C ARG A 6 27.60 -11.80 32.57
N ASP A 7 26.55 -12.33 33.14
CA ASP A 7 25.38 -12.87 32.48
C ASP A 7 24.62 -11.68 31.85
N SER A 8 24.95 -11.34 30.60
CA SER A 8 24.18 -10.40 29.80
C SER A 8 22.86 -11.07 29.44
N ARG A 9 21.89 -10.98 30.37
CA ARG A 9 20.48 -11.29 30.10
C ARG A 9 20.04 -10.47 28.90
N ARG A 10 19.77 -11.14 27.78
CA ARG A 10 18.95 -10.58 26.70
C ARG A 10 17.54 -10.41 27.25
N GLU A 11 17.22 -9.21 27.70
CA GLU A 11 15.87 -8.83 28.11
C GLU A 11 15.07 -8.37 26.88
N PRO A 12 13.75 -8.67 26.83
CA PRO A 12 12.98 -8.55 25.61
C PRO A 12 12.74 -7.07 25.21
N PRO A 13 12.70 -6.77 23.90
CA PRO A 13 12.49 -5.41 23.37
C PRO A 13 11.20 -4.74 23.86
N ALA A 14 10.22 -5.53 24.30
CA ALA A 14 8.95 -5.05 24.85
C ALA A 14 9.11 -4.17 26.11
N ASP A 15 10.12 -4.43 26.94
CA ASP A 15 10.32 -3.70 28.20
C ASP A 15 10.92 -2.30 27.96
N ILE A 16 11.73 -2.16 26.90
CA ILE A 16 12.33 -0.88 26.48
C ILE A 16 11.29 0.00 25.80
N GLU A 17 10.44 -0.56 24.93
CA GLU A 17 9.34 0.17 24.31
C GLU A 17 8.33 0.72 25.34
N GLN A 18 8.01 -0.08 26.36
CA GLN A 18 7.13 0.32 27.45
C GLN A 18 7.71 1.52 28.20
N GLU A 19 9.02 1.55 28.42
CA GLU A 19 9.69 2.64 29.11
C GLU A 19 9.71 3.94 28.28
N VAL A 20 9.92 3.85 26.97
CA VAL A 20 9.83 5.00 26.04
C VAL A 20 8.43 5.62 26.09
N LYS A 21 7.37 4.79 26.14
CA LYS A 21 5.99 5.26 26.30
C LYS A 21 5.76 5.98 27.63
N ILE A 22 6.35 5.47 28.72
CA ILE A 22 6.25 6.11 30.05
C ILE A 22 6.94 7.48 30.06
N LEU A 23 8.12 7.61 29.44
CA LEU A 23 8.83 8.89 29.32
C LEU A 23 8.03 9.92 28.53
N TYR A 24 7.37 9.50 27.44
CA TYR A 24 6.52 10.40 26.67
C TYR A 24 5.26 10.80 27.43
N ALA A 25 4.61 9.85 28.11
CA ALA A 25 3.42 10.13 28.92
C ALA A 25 3.70 11.07 30.10
N ARG A 26 4.93 11.06 30.62
CA ARG A 26 5.40 11.99 31.66
C ARG A 26 5.82 13.36 31.14
N GLY A 27 5.96 13.50 29.81
CA GLY A 27 6.42 14.73 29.16
C GLY A 27 7.93 14.93 29.21
N ASP A 28 8.70 13.90 29.59
CA ASP A 28 10.16 13.96 29.67
C ASP A 28 10.82 14.00 28.28
N ILE A 29 10.11 13.53 27.25
CA ILE A 29 10.54 13.54 25.85
C ILE A 29 9.44 14.11 24.93
N ASN A 30 9.84 14.78 23.85
CA ASN A 30 8.90 15.31 22.86
C ASN A 30 8.49 14.25 21.82
N SER A 31 7.48 14.57 21.00
CA SER A 31 6.91 13.64 20.00
C SER A 31 7.94 13.12 19.00
N ASN A 32 8.90 13.95 18.57
CA ASN A 32 9.93 13.55 17.61
C ASN A 32 10.92 12.57 18.24
N THR A 33 11.35 12.83 19.47
CA THR A 33 12.21 11.93 20.25
C THR A 33 11.50 10.61 20.53
N TYR A 34 10.20 10.65 20.83
CA TYR A 34 9.39 9.45 21.04
C TYR A 34 9.36 8.53 19.81
N HIS A 35 9.00 9.05 18.64
CA HIS A 35 8.93 8.23 17.42
C HIS A 35 10.28 7.63 17.04
N ARG A 36 11.37 8.40 17.19
CA ARG A 36 12.73 7.93 16.94
C ARG A 36 13.15 6.81 17.89
N LEU A 37 12.88 6.96 19.20
CA LEU A 37 13.23 5.93 20.18
C LEU A 37 12.38 4.66 19.98
N MET A 38 11.10 4.80 19.62
CA MET A 38 10.25 3.67 19.27
C MET A 38 10.76 2.91 18.04
N GLU A 39 11.25 3.61 17.02
CA GLU A 39 11.85 3.00 15.83
C GLU A 39 13.18 2.28 16.17
N MET A 40 14.03 2.89 17.00
CA MET A 40 15.25 2.25 17.48
C MET A 40 14.97 1.00 18.33
N ALA A 41 13.94 1.05 19.18
CA ALA A 41 13.51 -0.09 19.99
C ALA A 41 13.00 -1.25 19.12
N ALA A 42 12.16 -0.95 18.13
CA ALA A 42 11.62 -1.95 17.19
C ALA A 42 12.72 -2.64 16.37
N ASN A 43 13.81 -1.91 16.07
CA ASN A 43 14.97 -2.43 15.36
C ASN A 43 16.03 -3.08 16.28
N GLY A 44 15.80 -3.14 17.60
CA GLY A 44 16.73 -3.70 18.57
C GLY A 44 18.02 -2.90 18.76
N GLN A 45 18.00 -1.61 18.39
CA GLN A 45 19.12 -0.68 18.42
C GLN A 45 19.09 0.26 19.63
N LEU A 46 18.06 0.16 20.48
CA LEU A 46 17.92 0.95 21.69
C LEU A 46 18.24 0.09 22.92
N ASP A 47 19.13 0.57 23.78
CA ASP A 47 19.46 -0.08 25.05
C ASP A 47 19.10 0.79 26.27
N TRP A 48 19.22 0.20 27.47
CA TRP A 48 18.91 0.88 28.73
C TRP A 48 19.91 1.99 29.07
N GLU A 49 21.14 1.95 28.56
CA GLU A 49 22.13 3.01 28.78
C GLU A 49 21.76 4.26 27.97
N ASP A 50 21.24 4.08 26.76
CA ASP A 50 20.71 5.15 25.92
C ASP A 50 19.45 5.78 26.54
N LEU A 51 18.54 4.97 27.11
CA LEU A 51 17.40 5.50 27.87
C LEU A 51 17.82 6.23 29.16
N ALA A 52 18.86 5.75 29.84
CA ALA A 52 19.41 6.41 31.01
C ALA A 52 20.07 7.74 30.64
N ARG A 53 20.69 7.84 29.46
CA ARG A 53 21.23 9.11 28.93
C ARG A 53 20.12 10.12 28.65
N VAL A 54 19.01 9.68 28.04
CA VAL A 54 17.82 10.52 27.80
C VAL A 54 17.19 11.01 29.11
N ARG A 55 17.22 10.20 30.18
CA ARG A 55 16.75 10.60 31.52
C ARG A 55 17.71 11.49 32.30
N GLY A 56 19.01 11.25 32.16
CA GLY A 56 20.07 11.97 32.88
C GLY A 56 20.38 13.34 32.29
N GLU A 57 20.14 13.53 31.00
CA GLU A 57 20.27 14.81 30.30
C GLU A 57 19.00 15.64 30.42
N GLY A 58 18.65 16.04 31.65
CA GLY A 58 17.79 17.20 31.84
C GLY A 58 18.45 18.42 31.20
N LEU A 59 17.93 18.84 30.03
CA LEU A 59 18.24 20.12 29.38
C LEU A 59 19.72 20.38 29.01
N ALA A 60 20.45 19.39 28.52
CA ALA A 60 21.63 19.65 27.68
C ALA A 60 21.22 19.51 26.21
N PRO A 61 21.48 20.50 25.34
CA PRO A 61 21.24 20.32 23.92
C PRO A 61 22.15 19.19 23.46
N LEU A 62 21.54 18.05 23.15
CA LEU A 62 22.16 16.97 22.41
C LEU A 62 22.99 17.61 21.31
N ARG A 63 24.29 17.27 21.28
CA ARG A 63 25.25 17.66 20.23
C ARG A 63 24.49 17.80 18.91
N PRO A 64 24.68 18.90 18.16
CA PRO A 64 24.02 19.02 16.87
C PRO A 64 24.42 17.78 16.07
N GLU A 65 23.44 16.91 15.83
CA GLU A 65 23.58 15.91 14.78
C GLU A 65 24.06 16.66 13.55
N PRO A 66 24.99 16.08 12.76
CA PRO A 66 25.33 16.69 11.49
C PRO A 66 23.99 16.92 10.80
N LYS A 67 23.62 18.20 10.62
CA LYS A 67 22.41 18.62 9.91
C LYS A 67 22.40 17.78 8.65
N SER A 68 21.55 16.74 8.61
CA SER A 68 21.25 16.10 7.34
C SER A 68 20.73 17.27 6.52
N PRO A 69 21.41 17.64 5.42
CA PRO A 69 21.05 18.84 4.70
C PRO A 69 19.56 18.75 4.38
N PRO A 70 18.76 19.81 4.59
CA PRO A 70 17.30 19.78 4.42
C PRO A 70 16.88 19.10 3.11
N ARG A 71 17.69 19.31 2.06
CA ARG A 71 17.58 18.74 0.72
C ARG A 71 17.49 17.21 0.61
N ALA A 72 18.06 16.43 1.54
CA ALA A 72 18.10 14.96 1.39
C ALA A 72 16.75 14.30 1.67
N ARG A 73 15.98 14.83 2.63
CA ARG A 73 14.64 14.30 2.99
C ARG A 73 13.57 14.75 1.99
N ASP A 74 13.66 15.98 1.47
CA ASP A 74 12.76 16.44 0.41
C ASP A 74 12.88 15.59 -0.85
N ALA A 75 14.12 15.25 -1.25
CA ALA A 75 14.36 14.40 -2.40
C ALA A 75 13.72 13.00 -2.25
N GLU A 76 13.68 12.47 -1.03
CA GLU A 76 13.07 11.18 -0.73
C GLU A 76 11.54 11.24 -0.84
N ILE A 77 10.90 12.27 -0.29
CA ILE A 77 9.45 12.49 -0.40
C ILE A 77 9.04 12.69 -1.85
N VAL A 78 9.74 13.57 -2.58
CA VAL A 78 9.49 13.81 -4.01
C VAL A 78 9.68 12.54 -4.83
N SER A 79 10.74 11.76 -4.55
CA SER A 79 10.95 10.48 -5.24
C SER A 79 9.85 9.46 -4.96
N SER A 80 9.33 9.44 -3.72
CA SER A 80 8.24 8.56 -3.29
C SER A 80 6.93 8.96 -3.94
N LEU A 81 6.60 10.25 -4.00
CA LEU A 81 5.45 10.78 -4.72
C LEU A 81 5.51 10.44 -6.22
N ASN A 82 6.67 10.61 -6.86
CA ASN A 82 6.87 10.23 -8.26
C ASN A 82 6.65 8.72 -8.53
N ARG A 83 7.07 7.86 -7.60
CA ARG A 83 6.79 6.42 -7.66
C ARG A 83 5.28 6.15 -7.55
N LEU A 84 4.58 6.80 -6.61
CA LEU A 84 3.13 6.66 -6.46
C LEU A 84 2.38 7.10 -7.72
N TYR A 85 2.77 8.22 -8.34
CA TYR A 85 2.18 8.64 -9.62
C TYR A 85 2.39 7.60 -10.72
N THR A 86 3.59 7.03 -10.82
CA THR A 86 3.88 5.96 -11.79
C THR A 86 3.00 4.74 -11.53
N HIS A 87 2.82 4.34 -10.27
CA HIS A 87 1.94 3.23 -9.90
C HIS A 87 0.48 3.52 -10.23
N ARG A 88 0.00 4.76 -9.99
CA ARG A 88 -1.36 5.18 -10.33
C ARG A 88 -1.62 5.05 -11.83
N THR A 89 -0.73 5.59 -12.67
CA THR A 89 -0.87 5.49 -14.13
C THR A 89 -0.88 4.03 -14.59
N ARG A 90 -0.05 3.16 -14.00
CA ARG A 90 -0.06 1.72 -14.32
C ARG A 90 -1.37 1.05 -13.92
N LEU A 91 -1.94 1.39 -12.76
CA LEU A 91 -3.24 0.86 -12.33
C LEU A 91 -4.37 1.36 -13.24
N GLU A 92 -4.37 2.64 -13.63
CA GLU A 92 -5.34 3.21 -14.57
C GLU A 92 -5.28 2.49 -15.93
N GLN A 93 -4.07 2.24 -16.43
CA GLN A 93 -3.87 1.49 -17.67
C GLN A 93 -4.37 0.04 -17.53
N ALA A 94 -3.98 -0.65 -16.46
CA ALA A 94 -4.43 -2.03 -16.20
C ALA A 94 -5.95 -2.13 -16.06
N ARG A 95 -6.59 -1.11 -15.45
CA ARG A 95 -8.06 -1.01 -15.34
C ARG A 95 -8.70 -0.89 -16.71
N ALA A 96 -8.22 0.04 -17.53
CA ALA A 96 -8.75 0.26 -18.88
C ALA A 96 -8.58 -0.98 -19.78
N GLU A 97 -7.42 -1.63 -19.72
CA GLU A 97 -7.17 -2.89 -20.43
C GLU A 97 -8.12 -4.00 -19.97
N SER A 98 -8.33 -4.14 -18.65
CA SER A 98 -9.24 -5.13 -18.08
C SER A 98 -10.70 -4.87 -18.46
N GLU A 99 -11.15 -3.61 -18.42
CA GLU A 99 -12.49 -3.21 -18.87
C GLU A 99 -12.69 -3.49 -20.37
N GLN A 100 -11.67 -3.25 -21.20
CA GLN A 100 -11.75 -3.55 -22.63
C GLN A 100 -11.85 -5.06 -22.89
N VAL A 101 -11.09 -5.87 -22.17
CA VAL A 101 -11.18 -7.33 -22.28
C VAL A 101 -12.55 -7.82 -21.80
N LEU A 102 -13.04 -7.30 -20.67
CA LEU A 102 -14.35 -7.62 -20.12
C LEU A 102 -15.47 -7.40 -21.15
N GLN A 103 -15.53 -6.21 -21.76
CA GLN A 103 -16.52 -5.88 -22.79
C GLN A 103 -16.47 -6.83 -23.99
N ARG A 104 -15.27 -7.26 -24.40
CA ARG A 104 -15.12 -8.23 -25.50
C ARG A 104 -15.66 -9.60 -25.11
N LEU A 105 -15.35 -10.07 -23.90
CA LEU A 105 -15.82 -11.38 -23.42
C LEU A 105 -17.33 -11.39 -23.23
N GLU A 106 -17.92 -10.32 -22.71
CA GLU A 106 -19.37 -10.16 -22.60
C GLU A 106 -20.04 -10.18 -23.98
N GLY A 107 -19.49 -9.47 -24.96
CA GLY A 107 -19.97 -9.54 -26.34
C GLY A 107 -19.79 -10.93 -27.00
N ASP A 108 -18.76 -11.69 -26.62
CA ASP A 108 -18.59 -13.08 -27.07
C ASP A 108 -19.66 -14.00 -26.45
N ILE A 109 -19.97 -13.81 -25.17
CA ILE A 109 -21.03 -14.54 -24.47
C ILE A 109 -22.38 -14.28 -25.14
N GLU A 110 -22.74 -13.01 -25.39
CA GLU A 110 -24.00 -12.66 -26.06
C GLU A 110 -24.13 -13.31 -27.44
N ARG A 111 -23.04 -13.34 -28.22
CA ARG A 111 -23.02 -14.00 -29.54
C ARG A 111 -23.19 -15.51 -29.43
N LEU A 112 -22.54 -16.14 -28.46
CA LEU A 112 -22.67 -17.58 -28.23
C LEU A 112 -24.06 -17.95 -27.72
N GLN A 113 -24.68 -17.10 -26.89
CA GLN A 113 -26.06 -17.29 -26.43
C GLN A 113 -27.02 -17.26 -27.63
N ALA A 114 -26.90 -16.25 -28.50
CA ALA A 114 -27.69 -16.19 -29.73
C ALA A 114 -27.46 -17.41 -30.66
N GLN A 115 -26.22 -17.90 -30.73
CA GLN A 115 -25.89 -19.13 -31.48
C GLN A 115 -26.56 -20.37 -30.87
N ALA A 116 -26.52 -20.50 -29.54
CA ALA A 116 -27.13 -21.61 -28.80
C ALA A 116 -28.66 -21.64 -28.98
N ASP A 117 -29.31 -20.48 -28.88
CA ASP A 117 -30.76 -20.33 -29.07
C ASP A 117 -31.16 -20.66 -30.52
N ALA A 118 -30.42 -20.14 -31.50
CA ALA A 118 -30.68 -20.45 -32.91
C ALA A 118 -30.44 -21.94 -33.24
N ALA A 119 -29.49 -22.59 -32.56
CA ALA A 119 -29.27 -24.02 -32.70
C ALA A 119 -30.42 -24.83 -32.08
N GLU A 120 -30.95 -24.41 -30.93
CA GLU A 120 -32.14 -25.01 -30.31
C GLU A 120 -33.37 -24.91 -31.22
N GLU A 121 -33.66 -23.73 -31.77
CA GLU A 121 -34.78 -23.55 -32.70
C GLU A 121 -34.66 -24.46 -33.92
N LYS A 122 -33.47 -24.56 -34.51
CA LYS A 122 -33.21 -25.46 -35.64
C LYS A 122 -33.36 -26.93 -35.27
N ALA A 123 -32.93 -27.33 -34.06
CA ALA A 123 -33.12 -28.68 -33.56
C ALA A 123 -34.62 -29.02 -33.43
N GLN A 124 -35.42 -28.10 -32.91
CA GLN A 124 -36.88 -28.28 -32.77
C GLN A 124 -37.57 -28.40 -34.13
N LEU A 125 -37.17 -27.61 -35.13
CA LEU A 125 -37.70 -27.71 -36.49
C LEU A 125 -37.25 -28.99 -37.20
N ALA A 126 -36.08 -29.53 -36.84
CA ALA A 126 -35.51 -30.74 -37.40
C ALA A 126 -35.96 -32.03 -36.68
N LEU A 127 -36.86 -31.98 -35.69
CA LEU A 127 -37.33 -33.16 -34.95
C LEU A 127 -37.73 -34.39 -35.80
N PRO A 128 -38.33 -34.25 -37.00
CA PRO A 128 -38.63 -35.39 -37.87
C PRO A 128 -37.37 -36.12 -38.39
N ASP A 129 -36.22 -35.45 -38.37
CA ASP A 129 -34.90 -35.95 -38.77
C ASP A 129 -33.97 -35.94 -37.55
N GLU A 130 -33.97 -37.04 -36.82
CA GLU A 130 -33.26 -37.18 -35.55
C GLU A 130 -31.76 -36.89 -35.67
N GLU A 131 -31.12 -37.29 -36.78
CA GLU A 131 -29.70 -37.07 -37.00
C GLU A 131 -29.40 -35.57 -37.12
N LYS A 132 -30.21 -34.84 -37.89
CA LYS A 132 -30.09 -33.36 -37.99
C LYS A 132 -30.39 -32.66 -36.68
N ALA A 133 -31.43 -33.09 -35.96
CA ALA A 133 -31.76 -32.52 -34.66
C ALA A 133 -30.60 -32.69 -33.65
N ARG A 134 -29.98 -33.88 -33.62
CA ARG A 134 -28.79 -34.15 -32.79
C ARG A 134 -27.60 -33.28 -33.17
N ALA A 135 -27.33 -33.10 -34.46
CA ALA A 135 -26.24 -32.22 -34.91
C ALA A 135 -26.42 -30.76 -34.45
N TYR A 136 -27.65 -30.25 -34.46
CA TYR A 136 -27.92 -28.91 -33.91
C TYR A 136 -27.77 -28.84 -32.39
N LEU A 137 -28.17 -29.88 -31.66
CA LEU A 137 -27.98 -29.95 -30.21
C LEU A 137 -26.50 -30.02 -29.81
N GLU A 138 -25.66 -30.66 -30.62
CA GLU A 138 -24.20 -30.67 -30.41
C GLU A 138 -23.62 -29.25 -30.52
N VAL A 139 -24.00 -28.49 -31.55
CA VAL A 139 -23.60 -27.07 -31.69
C VAL A 139 -24.07 -26.23 -30.49
N LYS A 140 -25.29 -26.47 -30.00
CA LYS A 140 -25.79 -25.80 -28.78
C LYS A 140 -24.90 -26.14 -27.58
N GLN A 141 -24.58 -27.42 -27.40
CA GLN A 141 -23.79 -27.88 -26.27
C GLN A 141 -22.38 -27.26 -26.28
N GLU A 142 -21.69 -27.26 -27.43
CA GLU A 142 -20.39 -26.60 -27.58
C GLU A 142 -20.44 -25.10 -27.24
N ALA A 143 -21.50 -24.42 -27.68
CA ALA A 143 -21.70 -23.00 -27.37
C ALA A 143 -21.89 -22.77 -25.87
N VAL A 144 -22.69 -23.60 -25.19
CA VAL A 144 -22.94 -23.52 -23.74
C VAL A 144 -21.67 -23.79 -22.94
N GLU A 145 -20.90 -24.82 -23.29
CA GLU A 145 -19.62 -25.11 -22.62
C GLU A 145 -18.64 -23.95 -22.73
N ARG A 146 -18.59 -23.31 -23.91
CA ARG A 146 -17.76 -22.13 -24.14
C ARG A 146 -18.26 -20.91 -23.36
N ILE A 147 -19.57 -20.70 -23.26
CA ILE A 147 -20.16 -19.63 -22.44
C ILE A 147 -19.71 -19.78 -20.99
N GLN A 148 -19.83 -20.98 -20.41
CA GLN A 148 -19.44 -21.22 -19.01
C GLN A 148 -17.97 -20.87 -18.76
N ALA A 149 -17.06 -21.28 -19.64
CA ALA A 149 -15.64 -20.94 -19.53
C ALA A 149 -15.38 -19.43 -19.63
N LEU A 150 -16.15 -18.70 -20.45
CA LEU A 150 -16.04 -17.24 -20.55
C LEU A 150 -16.62 -16.54 -19.32
N GLU A 151 -17.71 -17.03 -18.76
CA GLU A 151 -18.33 -16.50 -17.53
C GLU A 151 -17.38 -16.60 -16.33
N GLU A 152 -16.65 -17.71 -16.18
CA GLU A 152 -15.60 -17.85 -15.18
C GLU A 152 -14.49 -16.79 -15.36
N ARG A 153 -14.10 -16.54 -16.61
CA ARG A 153 -13.09 -15.52 -16.94
C ARG A 153 -13.57 -14.11 -16.63
N VAL A 154 -14.83 -13.81 -16.95
CA VAL A 154 -15.51 -12.54 -16.62
C VAL A 154 -15.57 -12.34 -15.10
N ALA A 155 -15.94 -13.36 -14.34
CA ALA A 155 -15.96 -13.30 -12.88
C ALA A 155 -14.56 -13.01 -12.29
N SER A 156 -13.52 -13.66 -12.82
CA SER A 156 -12.12 -13.39 -12.46
C SER A 156 -11.73 -11.93 -12.74
N LEU A 157 -12.06 -11.40 -13.91
CA LEU A 157 -11.76 -10.01 -14.26
C LEU A 157 -12.49 -9.00 -13.38
N HIS A 158 -13.74 -9.29 -12.99
CA HIS A 158 -14.45 -8.46 -12.02
C HIS A 158 -13.76 -8.45 -10.65
N GLN A 159 -13.19 -9.57 -10.22
CA GLN A 159 -12.41 -9.61 -8.98
C GLN A 159 -11.12 -8.79 -9.11
N ASP A 160 -10.42 -8.90 -10.24
CA ASP A 160 -9.22 -8.12 -10.52
C ASP A 160 -9.51 -6.61 -10.55
N LEU A 161 -10.61 -6.18 -11.16
CA LEU A 161 -11.05 -4.78 -11.18
C LEU A 161 -11.31 -4.25 -9.76
N ARG A 162 -11.99 -5.01 -8.91
CA ARG A 162 -12.20 -4.64 -7.50
C ARG A 162 -10.88 -4.51 -6.73
N ARG A 163 -9.92 -5.40 -7.01
CA ARG A 163 -8.58 -5.33 -6.43
C ARG A 163 -7.83 -4.08 -6.89
N ILE A 164 -7.94 -3.73 -8.18
CA ILE A 164 -7.35 -2.50 -8.73
C ILE A 164 -7.96 -1.27 -8.04
N ASP A 165 -9.28 -1.22 -7.87
CA ASP A 165 -9.94 -0.11 -7.19
C ASP A 165 -9.48 0.01 -5.72
N THR A 166 -9.34 -1.11 -5.01
CA THR A 166 -8.80 -1.13 -3.64
C THR A 166 -7.36 -0.57 -3.59
N LEU A 167 -6.49 -1.03 -4.49
CA LEU A 167 -5.10 -0.54 -4.57
C LEU A 167 -5.03 0.95 -4.93
N ARG A 168 -5.98 1.45 -5.74
CA ARG A 168 -6.06 2.87 -6.08
C ARG A 168 -6.39 3.71 -4.85
N ASP A 169 -7.33 3.25 -4.03
CA ASP A 169 -7.73 3.95 -2.80
C ASP A 169 -6.60 3.95 -1.75
N GLU A 170 -5.86 2.84 -1.64
CA GLU A 170 -4.64 2.75 -0.82
C GLU A 170 -3.55 3.72 -1.30
N LEU A 171 -3.29 3.77 -2.62
CA LEU A 171 -2.34 4.72 -3.20
C LEU A 171 -2.76 6.17 -2.95
N ALA A 172 -4.04 6.49 -3.09
CA ALA A 172 -4.57 7.83 -2.85
C ALA A 172 -4.38 8.26 -1.38
N THR A 173 -4.63 7.33 -0.45
CA THR A 173 -4.37 7.54 0.98
C THR A 173 -2.89 7.82 1.22
N ARG A 174 -2.00 7.02 0.64
CA ARG A 174 -0.55 7.19 0.80
C ARG A 174 -0.03 8.48 0.17
N GLU A 175 -0.61 8.90 -0.95
CA GLU A 175 -0.32 10.18 -1.59
C GLU A 175 -0.71 11.36 -0.68
N ALA A 176 -1.87 11.29 -0.04
CA ALA A 176 -2.32 12.32 0.91
C ALA A 176 -1.40 12.40 2.14
N GLU A 177 -0.99 11.25 2.70
CA GLU A 177 -0.04 11.20 3.82
C GLU A 177 1.30 11.86 3.46
N LEU A 178 1.88 11.52 2.31
CA LEU A 178 3.15 12.11 1.87
C LEU A 178 3.05 13.61 1.60
N LYS A 179 1.94 14.08 1.02
CA LYS A 179 1.70 15.53 0.83
C LYS A 179 1.55 16.27 2.15
N ALA A 180 0.90 15.66 3.15
CA ALA A 180 0.81 16.24 4.48
C ALA A 180 2.19 16.34 5.16
N LEU A 181 3.04 15.33 4.97
CA LEU A 181 4.42 15.35 5.45
C LEU A 181 5.25 16.44 4.73
N GLU A 182 5.15 16.54 3.40
CA GLU A 182 5.81 17.59 2.61
C GLU A 182 5.39 18.99 3.08
N SER A 183 4.09 19.23 3.25
CA SER A 183 3.58 20.52 3.72
C SER A 183 4.05 20.85 5.14
N SER A 184 4.09 19.86 6.04
CA SER A 184 4.58 20.04 7.42
C SER A 184 6.07 20.39 7.44
N GLN A 185 6.87 19.83 6.52
CA GLN A 185 8.28 20.16 6.38
C GLN A 185 8.49 21.58 5.85
N GLN A 186 7.78 21.96 4.79
CA GLN A 186 7.82 23.32 4.24
C GLN A 186 7.44 24.38 5.29
N LEU A 187 6.44 24.08 6.14
CA LEU A 187 6.06 24.95 7.26
C LEU A 187 7.20 25.08 8.27
N ALA A 188 7.82 23.97 8.67
CA ALA A 188 8.93 23.98 9.62
C ALA A 188 10.16 24.76 9.10
N GLU A 189 10.46 24.66 7.80
CA GLU A 189 11.51 25.45 7.15
C GLU A 189 11.18 26.94 7.14
N LEU A 190 9.93 27.30 6.82
CA LEU A 190 9.46 28.68 6.85
C LEU A 190 9.54 29.26 8.28
N GLU A 191 9.09 28.52 9.28
CA GLU A 191 9.19 28.93 10.68
C GLU A 191 10.65 29.14 11.11
N ALA A 192 11.55 28.26 10.70
CA ALA A 192 12.98 28.41 10.98
C ALA A 192 13.57 29.66 10.32
N SER A 193 13.21 29.92 9.06
CA SER A 193 13.62 31.13 8.33
C SER A 193 13.15 32.40 9.02
N ILE A 194 11.86 32.47 9.39
CA ILE A 194 11.28 33.63 10.09
C ILE A 194 11.98 33.85 11.43
N ARG A 195 12.24 32.80 12.21
CA ARG A 195 12.95 32.91 13.49
C ARG A 195 14.37 33.44 13.31
N GLN A 196 15.07 33.02 12.25
CA GLN A 196 16.42 33.50 11.97
C GLN A 196 16.41 35.00 11.61
N GLU A 197 15.49 35.44 10.76
CA GLU A 197 15.32 36.87 10.41
C GLU A 197 14.99 37.73 11.63
N LEU A 198 14.19 37.21 12.58
CA LEU A 198 13.86 37.93 13.82
C LEU A 198 15.02 38.00 14.83
N LEU A 199 16.04 37.14 14.70
CA LEU A 199 17.18 37.04 15.63
C LEU A 199 18.45 37.74 15.11
N GLU A 200 18.52 38.10 13.82
CA GLU A 200 19.61 38.91 13.26
C GLU A 200 19.27 40.41 13.41
N PRO A 201 19.90 41.17 14.32
CA PRO A 201 19.67 42.61 14.41
C PRO A 201 20.31 43.31 13.19
N ALA A 202 19.58 44.28 12.62
CA ALA A 202 20.05 45.18 11.56
C ALA A 202 21.24 46.04 12.00
#